data_AF-A0A919T6W2-F1
#
_entry.id   AF-A0A919T6W2-F1
#
_cell.length_a   1.000
_cell.length_b   1.000
_cell.length_c   1.000
_cell.angle_alpha   90.00
_cell.angle_beta   90.00
_cell.angle_gamma   90.00
#
_symmetry.space_group_name_H-M   'P 1'
#
loop_
_entity.id
_entity.type
_entity.pdbx_description
1 polymer ?
#
loop_
_entity_poly.entity_id
_entity_poly.type
_entity_poly.pdbx_seq_one_letter_code
_entity_poly.pdbx_strand_id
1 'polypeptide(L)'
;MTPLCLGRDPEWWGFNHDGARLALAICRRCPAAGECRDDEPEPLGVIRAGVAYSDEGRALPLCSTCGYPNARVGFGSDERCERCMPGLTRWRTDIARWAGEGLSDIQIGRRVGATRRQVADFRRKQTSVPIREVA
;
A
#
# COMPACT_ATOMS: atom_id res chain seq x y z
N MET A 1 10.76 -29.16 -7.29
CA MET A 1 9.95 -28.94 -8.52
C MET A 1 10.45 -27.68 -9.23
N THR A 2 10.15 -27.43 -10.52
CA THR A 2 10.65 -26.18 -11.17
C THR A 2 9.90 -24.95 -10.64
N PRO A 3 10.57 -23.98 -10.02
CA PRO A 3 9.93 -22.75 -9.55
C PRO A 3 9.45 -21.89 -10.73
N LEU A 4 8.20 -21.44 -10.69
CA LEU A 4 7.62 -20.60 -11.74
C LEU A 4 8.18 -19.17 -11.78
N CYS A 5 8.99 -18.80 -10.79
CA CYS A 5 9.66 -17.52 -10.73
C CYS A 5 10.92 -17.45 -11.62
N LEU A 6 11.53 -18.59 -11.92
CA LEU A 6 12.71 -18.65 -12.77
C LEU A 6 12.37 -18.22 -14.20
N GLY A 7 13.18 -17.34 -14.78
CA GLY A 7 13.01 -16.82 -16.13
C GLY A 7 12.02 -15.66 -16.26
N ARG A 8 11.53 -15.10 -15.15
CA ARG A 8 10.73 -13.86 -15.13
C ARG A 8 11.58 -12.68 -14.71
N ASP A 9 11.13 -11.49 -15.11
CA ASP A 9 11.74 -10.23 -14.73
C ASP A 9 11.84 -10.10 -13.20
N PRO A 10 13.04 -9.85 -12.63
CA PRO A 10 13.22 -9.61 -11.20
C PRO A 10 12.34 -8.51 -10.62
N GLU A 11 12.05 -7.45 -11.38
CA GLU A 11 11.26 -6.31 -10.89
C GLU A 11 9.80 -6.68 -10.59
N TRP A 12 9.28 -7.73 -11.22
CA TRP A 12 7.90 -8.19 -10.97
C TRP A 12 7.66 -8.67 -9.55
N TRP A 13 8.73 -9.07 -8.86
CA TRP A 13 8.65 -9.61 -7.51
C TRP A 13 8.65 -8.53 -6.45
N GLY A 14 8.92 -7.26 -6.77
CA GLY A 14 8.81 -6.18 -5.78
C GLY A 14 7.33 -5.81 -5.51
N PHE A 15 6.97 -5.60 -4.24
CA PHE A 15 5.56 -5.40 -3.86
C PHE A 15 4.94 -4.10 -4.41
N ASN A 16 5.76 -3.13 -4.79
CA ASN A 16 5.38 -1.81 -5.30
C ASN A 16 5.37 -1.71 -6.84
N HIS A 17 5.76 -2.76 -7.57
CA HIS A 17 5.81 -2.77 -9.04
C HIS A 17 4.56 -3.36 -9.66
N ASP A 18 4.16 -2.87 -10.85
CA ASP A 18 2.94 -3.25 -11.56
C ASP A 18 2.73 -4.78 -11.71
N GLY A 19 3.83 -5.53 -11.76
CA GLY A 19 3.86 -6.99 -11.80
C GLY A 19 3.44 -7.70 -10.51
N ALA A 20 3.35 -7.00 -9.37
CA ALA A 20 3.14 -7.59 -8.05
C ALA A 20 1.88 -8.47 -7.95
N ARG A 21 0.77 -8.04 -8.55
CA ARG A 21 -0.46 -8.85 -8.57
C ARG A 21 -0.28 -10.15 -9.35
N LEU A 22 0.44 -10.10 -10.46
CA LEU A 22 0.72 -11.28 -11.28
C LEU A 22 1.72 -12.20 -10.58
N ALA A 23 2.77 -11.65 -9.96
CA ALA A 23 3.73 -12.37 -9.14
C ALA A 23 3.04 -13.14 -8.00
N LEU A 24 2.11 -12.52 -7.27
CA LEU A 24 1.29 -13.21 -6.25
C LEU A 24 0.50 -14.39 -6.83
N ALA A 25 -0.14 -14.20 -7.99
CA ALA A 25 -0.91 -15.25 -8.65
C ALA A 25 -0.03 -16.42 -9.12
N ILE A 26 1.18 -16.12 -9.60
CA ILE A 26 2.17 -17.12 -10.00
C ILE A 26 2.65 -17.90 -8.77
N CYS A 27 3.05 -17.23 -7.69
CA CYS A 27 3.51 -17.89 -6.47
C CYS A 27 2.45 -18.83 -5.88
N ARG A 28 1.17 -18.41 -5.84
CA ARG A 28 0.06 -19.22 -5.32
C ARG A 28 -0.20 -20.50 -6.11
N ARG A 29 0.26 -20.57 -7.36
CA ARG A 29 0.16 -21.75 -8.22
C ARG A 29 1.51 -22.45 -8.42
N CYS A 30 2.56 -21.97 -7.76
CA CYS A 30 3.90 -22.51 -7.93
C CYS A 30 3.96 -23.91 -7.28
N PRO A 31 4.34 -24.96 -8.03
CA PRO A 31 4.47 -26.29 -7.45
C PRO A 31 5.60 -26.36 -6.42
N ALA A 32 6.59 -25.48 -6.54
CA ALA A 32 7.69 -25.32 -5.57
C ALA A 32 7.36 -24.36 -4.40
N ALA A 33 6.10 -23.92 -4.22
CA ALA A 33 5.76 -22.94 -3.20
C ALA A 33 6.11 -23.39 -1.77
N GLY A 34 5.95 -24.68 -1.46
CA GLY A 34 6.32 -25.25 -0.15
C GLY A 34 7.82 -25.32 0.11
N GLU A 35 8.65 -25.12 -0.92
CA GLU A 35 10.11 -25.04 -0.80
C GLU A 35 10.57 -23.60 -0.50
N CYS A 36 9.70 -22.60 -0.70
CA CYS A 36 9.97 -21.21 -0.34
C CYS A 36 9.87 -21.05 1.18
N ARG A 37 10.98 -21.18 1.89
CA ARG A 37 11.00 -21.00 3.34
C ARG A 37 10.82 -19.53 3.76
N ASP A 38 10.15 -19.31 4.88
CA ASP A 38 9.86 -17.98 5.46
C ASP A 38 10.99 -17.48 6.37
N ASP A 39 11.96 -18.36 6.69
CA ASP A 39 13.05 -18.15 7.66
C ASP A 39 14.43 -17.90 7.02
N GLU A 40 14.53 -17.89 5.69
CA GLU A 40 15.72 -17.46 4.95
C GLU A 40 15.82 -15.91 4.90
N PRO A 41 17.04 -15.33 4.89
CA PRO A 41 17.29 -13.96 5.33
C PRO A 41 16.40 -12.97 4.58
N GLU A 42 15.46 -12.45 5.37
CA GLU A 42 14.55 -11.33 5.17
C GLU A 42 14.10 -11.10 3.71
N PRO A 43 12.90 -11.58 3.31
CA PRO A 43 12.29 -11.17 2.05
C PRO A 43 11.89 -9.69 2.14
N LEU A 44 12.86 -8.78 2.14
CA LEU A 44 12.63 -7.34 2.21
C LEU A 44 12.15 -6.87 0.84
N GLY A 45 10.97 -6.27 0.82
CA GLY A 45 10.43 -5.62 -0.36
C GLY A 45 9.97 -6.55 -1.47
N VAL A 46 9.86 -7.86 -1.24
CA VAL A 46 9.59 -8.86 -2.28
C VAL A 46 8.31 -9.68 -2.04
N ILE A 47 7.87 -10.37 -3.09
CA ILE A 47 6.81 -11.37 -3.09
C ILE A 47 7.44 -12.76 -3.08
N ARG A 48 7.12 -13.54 -2.05
CA ARG A 48 7.63 -14.89 -1.81
C ARG A 48 6.53 -15.76 -1.25
N ALA A 49 6.48 -17.04 -1.66
CA ALA A 49 5.47 -18.00 -1.18
C ALA A 49 4.00 -17.52 -1.29
N GLY A 50 3.69 -16.57 -2.18
CA GLY A 50 2.35 -16.01 -2.35
C GLY A 50 1.98 -14.92 -1.35
N VAL A 51 2.97 -14.43 -0.60
CA VAL A 51 2.90 -13.33 0.36
C VAL A 51 3.80 -12.20 -0.13
N ALA A 52 3.33 -10.96 0.00
CA ALA A 52 4.14 -9.78 -0.25
C ALA A 52 4.70 -9.28 1.08
N TYR A 53 5.95 -8.84 1.10
CA TYR A 53 6.62 -8.35 2.29
C TYR A 53 7.10 -6.91 2.07
N SER A 54 7.04 -6.09 3.12
CA SER A 54 7.57 -4.73 3.09
C SER A 54 9.09 -4.73 3.09
N ASP A 55 9.70 -3.56 2.89
CA ASP A 55 11.15 -3.34 3.04
C ASP A 55 11.66 -3.57 4.48
N GLU A 56 10.75 -3.82 5.43
CA GLU A 56 11.03 -4.16 6.83
C GLU A 56 10.69 -5.63 7.13
N GLY A 57 10.44 -6.45 6.11
CA GLY A 57 10.13 -7.88 6.25
C GLY A 57 8.74 -8.19 6.81
N ARG A 58 7.84 -7.19 6.89
CA ARG A 58 6.48 -7.39 7.38
C ARG A 58 5.57 -7.87 6.26
N ALA A 59 4.81 -8.93 6.50
CA ALA A 59 3.79 -9.40 5.57
C ALA A 59 2.75 -8.29 5.31
N LEU A 60 2.53 -8.00 4.04
CA LEU A 60 1.63 -6.95 3.58
C LEU A 60 0.24 -7.53 3.29
N PRO A 61 -0.82 -6.94 3.87
CA PRO A 61 -2.17 -7.29 3.48
C PRO A 61 -2.44 -6.87 2.03
N LEU A 62 -3.31 -7.61 1.37
CA LEU A 62 -3.79 -7.25 0.04
C LEU A 62 -4.97 -6.30 0.15
N CYS A 63 -5.01 -5.31 -0.74
CA CYS A 63 -6.20 -4.49 -0.94
C CYS A 63 -7.36 -5.38 -1.42
N SER A 64 -8.47 -5.34 -0.70
CA SER A 64 -9.70 -6.05 -1.05
C SER A 64 -10.29 -5.64 -2.41
N THR A 65 -10.02 -4.41 -2.85
CA THR A 65 -10.53 -3.87 -4.13
C THR A 65 -9.66 -4.24 -5.34
N CYS A 66 -8.35 -3.96 -5.33
CA CYS A 66 -7.46 -4.20 -6.48
C CYS A 66 -6.60 -5.47 -6.37
N GLY A 67 -6.59 -6.15 -5.21
CA GLY A 67 -5.77 -7.33 -4.96
C GLY A 67 -4.27 -7.05 -4.82
N TYR A 68 -3.90 -5.78 -4.63
CA TYR A 68 -2.51 -5.33 -4.59
C TYR A 68 -1.95 -5.31 -3.17
N PRO A 69 -0.67 -5.65 -2.93
CA PRO A 69 -0.02 -5.43 -1.65
C PRO A 69 -0.15 -3.98 -1.20
N ASN A 70 -0.49 -3.76 0.07
CA ASN A 70 -0.60 -2.42 0.60
C ASN A 70 0.07 -2.31 1.97
N ALA A 71 1.24 -1.66 1.99
CA ALA A 71 2.02 -1.37 3.19
C ALA A 71 1.32 -0.46 4.21
N ARG A 72 0.19 0.17 3.85
CA ARG A 72 -0.50 1.17 4.68
C ARG A 72 -1.80 0.69 5.34
N VAL A 73 -2.24 -0.56 5.15
CA VAL A 73 -3.53 -1.06 5.69
C VAL A 73 -3.48 -1.31 7.21
N GLY A 74 -2.32 -1.21 7.87
CA GLY A 74 -2.16 -1.48 9.30
C GLY A 74 -2.77 -0.44 10.28
N PHE A 75 -3.37 0.65 9.80
CA PHE A 75 -3.92 1.71 10.67
C PHE A 75 -5.44 1.80 10.56
N GLY A 76 -6.14 0.81 11.12
CA GLY A 76 -7.56 0.90 11.51
C GLY A 76 -8.53 1.30 10.40
N SER A 77 -9.28 0.30 9.93
CA SER A 77 -10.32 0.35 8.90
C SER A 77 -9.81 0.70 7.49
N ASP A 78 -9.69 -0.36 6.70
CA ASP A 78 -10.13 -0.49 5.32
C ASP A 78 -9.97 0.68 4.30
N GLU A 79 -9.61 0.24 3.08
CA GLU A 79 -9.93 0.88 1.81
C GLU A 79 -9.02 1.98 1.24
N ARG A 80 -7.79 2.20 1.72
CA ARG A 80 -6.92 3.21 1.09
C ARG A 80 -5.67 2.64 0.44
N CYS A 81 -5.87 1.83 -0.59
CA CYS A 81 -4.78 1.46 -1.51
C CYS A 81 -4.45 2.62 -2.44
N GLU A 82 -3.19 3.06 -2.44
CA GLU A 82 -2.71 4.17 -3.26
C GLU A 82 -2.91 3.94 -4.75
N ARG A 83 -2.95 2.67 -5.17
CA ARG A 83 -3.19 2.28 -6.55
C ARG A 83 -4.66 2.32 -6.95
N CYS A 84 -5.55 1.98 -6.01
CA CYS A 84 -7.00 2.11 -6.19
C CYS A 84 -7.48 3.56 -6.02
N MET A 85 -6.72 4.39 -5.29
CA MET A 85 -6.96 5.84 -5.12
C MET A 85 -5.68 6.63 -5.43
N PRO A 86 -5.33 6.77 -6.73
CA PRO A 86 -4.18 7.56 -7.13
C PRO A 86 -4.40 9.02 -6.69
N GLY A 87 -3.57 9.47 -5.76
CA GLY A 87 -3.65 10.83 -5.22
C GLY A 87 -3.66 10.93 -3.70
N LEU A 88 -3.70 9.86 -2.91
CA LEU A 88 -3.65 9.93 -1.44
C LEU A 88 -2.51 10.80 -0.87
N THR A 89 -1.34 10.80 -1.50
CA THR A 89 -0.21 11.68 -1.17
C THR A 89 -0.44 13.13 -1.57
N ARG A 90 -0.99 13.40 -2.77
CA ARG A 90 -1.41 14.76 -3.17
C ARG A 90 -2.54 15.29 -2.29
N TRP A 91 -3.48 14.43 -1.91
CA TRP A 91 -4.61 14.77 -1.06
C TRP A 91 -4.14 15.18 0.33
N ARG A 92 -3.08 14.60 0.89
CA ARG A 92 -2.53 15.08 2.18
C ARG A 92 -2.09 16.54 2.08
N THR A 93 -1.34 16.87 1.04
CA THR A 93 -0.81 18.21 0.78
C THR A 93 -1.93 19.19 0.43
N ASP A 94 -2.88 18.77 -0.41
CA ASP A 94 -4.01 19.59 -0.84
C ASP A 94 -5.05 19.79 0.27
N ILE A 95 -5.33 18.79 1.13
CA ILE A 95 -6.23 18.94 2.28
C ILE A 95 -5.66 19.94 3.28
N ALA A 96 -4.35 19.85 3.60
CA ALA A 96 -3.70 20.80 4.50
C ALA A 96 -3.71 22.22 3.93
N ARG A 97 -3.39 22.36 2.64
CA ARG A 97 -3.45 23.63 1.92
C ARG A 97 -4.86 24.23 1.91
N TRP A 98 -5.87 23.47 1.48
CA TRP A 98 -7.27 23.93 1.43
C TRP A 98 -7.84 24.23 2.82
N ALA A 99 -7.41 23.50 3.85
CA ALA A 99 -7.73 23.83 5.23
C ALA A 99 -7.14 25.18 5.65
N GLY A 100 -5.89 25.47 5.25
CA GLY A 100 -5.25 26.79 5.43
C GLY A 100 -5.92 27.91 4.64
N GLU A 101 -6.50 27.59 3.47
CA GLU A 101 -7.33 28.50 2.66
C GLU A 101 -8.77 28.67 3.22
N GLY A 102 -9.11 28.02 4.34
CA GLY A 102 -10.40 28.18 5.02
C GLY A 102 -11.54 27.33 4.45
N LEU A 103 -11.27 26.34 3.58
CA LEU A 103 -12.32 25.45 3.09
C LEU A 103 -12.85 24.55 4.21
N SER A 104 -14.16 24.35 4.22
CA SER A 104 -14.82 23.40 5.10
C SER A 104 -14.55 21.95 4.69
N ASP A 105 -14.62 21.04 5.66
CA ASP A 105 -14.42 19.60 5.42
C ASP A 105 -15.39 19.01 4.39
N ILE A 106 -16.58 19.62 4.23
CA ILE A 106 -17.55 19.25 3.19
C ILE A 106 -17.04 19.64 1.80
N GLN A 107 -16.52 20.88 1.65
CA GLN A 107 -15.99 21.37 0.37
C GLN A 107 -14.73 20.59 -0.03
N ILE A 108 -13.86 20.31 0.92
CA ILE A 108 -12.67 19.48 0.72
C ILE A 108 -13.09 18.07 0.30
N GLY A 109 -14.04 17.47 1.03
CA GLY A 109 -14.56 16.14 0.72
C GLY A 109 -15.10 16.03 -0.71
N ARG A 110 -15.86 17.02 -1.18
CA ARG A 110 -16.34 17.07 -2.57
C ARG A 110 -15.21 17.11 -3.61
N ARG A 111 -14.10 17.82 -3.31
CA ARG A 111 -12.95 17.92 -4.23
C ARG A 111 -12.15 16.64 -4.33
N VAL A 112 -12.06 15.88 -3.24
CA VAL A 112 -11.29 14.63 -3.18
C VAL A 112 -12.16 13.39 -3.25
N GLY A 113 -13.47 13.50 -3.52
CA GLY A 113 -14.36 12.34 -3.50
C GLY A 113 -14.39 11.62 -2.15
N ALA A 114 -14.26 12.35 -1.04
CA ALA A 114 -14.35 11.82 0.32
C ALA A 114 -15.53 12.43 1.09
N THR A 115 -15.97 11.72 2.12
CA THR A 115 -17.01 12.22 3.03
C THR A 115 -16.44 13.25 4.00
N ARG A 116 -17.29 14.14 4.53
CA ARG A 116 -16.93 15.09 5.59
C ARG A 116 -16.24 14.40 6.77
N ARG A 117 -16.76 13.24 7.20
CA ARG A 117 -16.23 12.47 8.33
C ARG A 117 -14.78 12.04 8.09
N GLN A 118 -14.50 11.56 6.88
CA GLN A 118 -13.16 11.14 6.48
C GLN A 118 -12.16 12.30 6.45
N VAL A 119 -12.58 13.50 6.04
CA VAL A 119 -11.72 14.71 6.06
C VAL A 119 -11.46 15.18 7.49
N ALA A 120 -12.49 15.19 8.35
CA ALA A 120 -12.35 15.57 9.76
C ALA A 120 -11.43 14.61 10.54
N ASP A 121 -11.58 13.30 10.31
CA ASP A 121 -10.69 12.28 10.90
C ASP A 121 -9.25 12.44 10.43
N PHE A 122 -9.06 12.76 9.15
CA PHE A 122 -7.73 13.02 8.59
C PHE A 122 -7.07 14.24 9.25
N ARG A 123 -7.79 15.36 9.38
CA ARG A 123 -7.28 16.58 10.05
C ARG A 123 -6.89 16.30 11.50
N ARG A 124 -7.75 15.62 12.27
CA ARG A 124 -7.46 15.24 13.67
C ARG A 124 -6.17 14.43 13.82
N LYS A 125 -5.93 13.49 12.90
CA LYS A 125 -4.74 12.62 12.92
C LYS A 125 -3.47 13.32 12.42
N GLN A 126 -3.58 14.38 11.63
CA GLN A 126 -2.43 15.21 11.23
C GLN A 126 -1.95 16.12 12.36
N THR A 127 -2.86 16.68 13.17
CA THR A 127 -2.47 17.52 14.33
C THR A 127 -1.71 16.75 15.40
N SER A 128 -1.79 15.41 15.41
CA SER A 128 -1.12 14.53 16.38
C SER A 128 0.20 13.94 15.89
N VAL A 129 0.65 14.25 14.67
CA VAL A 129 1.97 13.83 14.17
C VAL A 129 2.78 15.07 13.81
N PRO A 130 3.83 15.42 14.57
CA PRO A 130 4.69 16.53 14.18
C PRO A 130 5.31 16.20 12.82
N ILE A 131 5.11 17.09 11.86
CA ILE A 131 5.79 17.06 10.57
C ILE A 131 7.28 17.24 10.89
N ARG A 132 8.04 16.13 10.96
CA ARG A 132 9.49 16.23 10.84
C ARG A 132 9.75 16.71 9.43
N GLU A 133 10.16 17.97 9.32
CA GLU A 133 10.71 18.57 8.12
C GLU A 133 11.75 17.60 7.55
N VAL A 134 11.48 17.09 6.36
CA VAL A 134 12.50 16.47 5.53
C VAL A 134 13.27 17.64 4.94
N ALA A 135 14.39 17.96 5.59
CA ALA A 135 15.44 18.83 5.07
C ALA A 135 16.23 18.13 3.96
#